data_AF-A0A0D9V5E2-F1
#
_entry.id   AF-A0A0D9V5E2-F1
#
_cell.length_a   1.000
_cell.length_b   1.000
_cell.length_c   1.000
_cell.angle_alpha   90.00
_cell.angle_beta   90.00
_cell.angle_gamma   90.00
#
_symmetry.space_group_name_H-M   'P 1'
#
loop_
_entity.id
_entity.type
_entity.pdbx_description
1 polymer ?
#
loop_
_entity_poly.entity_id
_entity_poly.type
_entity_poly.pdbx_seq_one_letter_code
_entity_poly.pdbx_strand_id
1 'polypeptide(L)'
;MAASIVNDYGDGTYRVAFDEDYIHTTVTAYGDDVEDWLDEILRIHRRRLNYLVVGLDVEWHPGNYYSGPGPVALLQICVGRRCLVFQILHADYIPDGLFDFLADGRFTFVGVGIHDDVVKLRRSYNLEVEGAVDLRYLAAQTIGKPRCGAPGCRVWFGR
;
A
#
# COMPACT_ATOMS: atom_id res chain seq x y z
N MET A 1 -2.64 -20.12 1.51
CA MET A 1 -2.01 -19.48 2.68
C MET A 1 -3.10 -18.78 3.46
N ALA A 2 -3.03 -18.74 4.78
CA ALA A 2 -4.03 -18.12 5.63
C ALA A 2 -3.35 -17.08 6.52
N ALA A 3 -3.89 -15.87 6.52
CA ALA A 3 -3.50 -14.83 7.47
C ALA A 3 -4.47 -14.82 8.65
N SER A 4 -3.98 -14.60 9.86
CA SER A 4 -4.83 -14.47 11.06
C SER A 4 -4.31 -13.40 11.99
N ILE A 5 -5.23 -12.65 12.61
CA ILE A 5 -4.87 -11.70 13.66
C ILE A 5 -4.55 -12.51 14.93
N VAL A 6 -3.35 -12.34 15.46
CA VAL A 6 -2.88 -13.04 16.67
C VAL A 6 -2.90 -12.12 17.88
N ASN A 7 -2.68 -10.81 17.67
CA ASN A 7 -2.83 -9.78 18.70
C ASN A 7 -3.56 -8.57 18.14
N ASP A 8 -4.50 -8.06 18.93
CA ASP A 8 -5.13 -6.74 18.82
C ASP A 8 -4.75 -5.98 20.09
N TYR A 9 -4.08 -4.83 19.93
CA TYR A 9 -3.59 -4.03 21.05
C TYR A 9 -4.60 -2.98 21.53
N GLY A 10 -5.72 -2.81 20.82
CA GLY A 10 -6.78 -1.85 21.18
C GLY A 10 -6.48 -0.39 20.81
N ASP A 11 -5.35 -0.12 20.13
CA ASP A 11 -4.89 1.19 19.68
C ASP A 11 -4.83 1.31 18.14
N GLY A 12 -5.49 0.39 17.43
CA GLY A 12 -5.43 0.32 15.97
C GLY A 12 -4.19 -0.42 15.44
N THR A 13 -3.32 -0.93 16.33
CA THR A 13 -2.20 -1.79 15.94
C THR A 13 -2.50 -3.28 16.15
N TYR A 14 -1.96 -4.10 15.25
CA TYR A 14 -2.21 -5.53 15.20
C TYR A 14 -0.93 -6.30 14.88
N ARG A 15 -0.87 -7.56 15.34
CA ARG A 15 0.06 -8.56 14.80
C ARG A 15 -0.71 -9.60 14.04
N VAL A 16 -0.41 -9.70 12.75
CA VAL A 16 -1.00 -10.67 11.83
C VAL A 16 0.02 -11.76 11.56
N ALA A 17 -0.32 -13.01 11.86
CA ALA A 17 0.47 -14.15 11.45
C ALA A 17 0.24 -14.45 9.96
N PHE A 18 1.33 -14.68 9.26
CA PHE A 18 1.37 -15.04 7.85
C PHE A 18 2.44 -16.11 7.65
N ASP A 19 2.01 -17.35 7.39
CA ASP A 19 2.89 -18.53 7.39
C ASP A 19 3.72 -18.61 8.69
N GLU A 20 5.05 -18.57 8.61
CA GLU A 20 5.97 -18.60 9.76
C GLU A 20 6.37 -17.21 10.27
N ASP A 21 5.79 -16.15 9.69
CA ASP A 21 6.14 -14.76 9.94
C ASP A 21 5.02 -13.97 10.63
N TYR A 22 5.41 -12.83 11.21
CA TYR A 22 4.49 -11.87 11.83
C TYR A 22 4.62 -10.51 11.14
N ILE A 23 3.48 -9.96 10.73
CA ILE A 23 3.35 -8.64 10.15
C ILE A 23 2.73 -7.72 11.21
N HIS A 24 3.42 -6.62 11.50
CA HIS A 24 2.88 -5.53 12.31
C HIS A 24 2.03 -4.63 11.42
N THR A 25 0.76 -4.48 11.74
CA THR A 25 -0.18 -3.71 10.92
C THR A 25 -0.78 -2.59 11.75
N THR A 26 -0.72 -1.37 11.25
CA THR A 26 -1.43 -0.21 11.81
C THR A 26 -2.64 0.07 10.93
N VAL A 27 -3.84 0.10 11.50
CA VAL A 27 -5.08 0.46 10.82
C VAL A 27 -5.58 1.75 11.45
N THR A 28 -5.68 2.82 10.65
CA THR A 28 -6.02 4.14 11.18
C THR A 28 -6.78 4.99 10.18
N ALA A 29 -7.53 5.96 10.70
CA ALA A 29 -8.12 7.08 9.97
C ALA A 29 -7.56 8.43 10.46
N TYR A 30 -6.51 8.43 11.29
CA TYR A 30 -5.92 9.63 11.86
C TYR A 30 -4.58 9.94 11.19
N GLY A 31 -4.38 11.19 10.79
CA GLY A 31 -3.13 11.62 10.17
C GLY A 31 -1.93 11.51 11.12
N ASP A 32 -2.11 11.75 12.42
CA ASP A 32 -1.04 11.65 13.42
C ASP A 32 -0.46 10.22 13.46
N ASP A 33 -1.31 9.19 13.44
CA ASP A 33 -0.88 7.78 13.41
C ASP A 33 -0.10 7.45 12.12
N VAL A 34 -0.44 8.10 11.01
CA VAL A 34 0.28 7.95 9.74
C VAL A 34 1.65 8.61 9.81
N GLU A 35 1.77 9.80 10.40
CA GLU A 35 3.06 10.47 10.63
C GLU A 35 3.97 9.63 11.53
N ASP A 36 3.45 9.15 12.67
CA ASP A 36 4.19 8.29 13.60
C ASP A 36 4.67 7.00 12.92
N TRP A 37 3.80 6.38 12.09
CA TRP A 37 4.18 5.19 11.32
C TRP A 37 5.29 5.49 10.30
N LEU A 38 5.18 6.59 9.56
CA LEU A 38 6.20 7.01 8.58
C LEU A 38 7.56 7.26 9.25
N ASP A 39 7.56 7.98 10.37
CA ASP A 39 8.75 8.23 11.18
C ASP A 39 9.38 6.94 11.70
N GLU A 40 8.57 5.99 12.16
CA GLU A 40 9.05 4.66 12.57
C GLU A 40 9.71 3.94 11.40
N ILE A 41 9.08 3.92 10.23
CA ILE A 41 9.62 3.29 9.01
C ILE A 41 10.95 3.91 8.64
N LEU A 42 11.02 5.23 8.50
CA LEU A 42 12.24 5.94 8.10
C LEU A 42 13.38 5.72 9.11
N ARG A 43 13.07 5.74 10.41
CA ARG A 43 14.03 5.48 11.48
C ARG A 43 14.60 4.06 11.43
N ILE A 44 13.74 3.05 11.26
CA ILE A 44 14.16 1.64 11.22
C ILE A 44 14.93 1.32 9.94
N HIS A 45 14.56 1.97 8.83
CA HIS A 45 15.12 1.72 7.52
C HIS A 45 16.23 2.70 7.12
N ARG A 46 16.69 3.56 8.05
CA ARG A 46 17.69 4.62 7.84
C ARG A 46 18.96 4.21 7.08
N ARG A 47 19.36 2.93 7.16
CA ARG A 47 20.56 2.39 6.47
C ARG A 47 20.32 2.02 5.01
N ARG A 48 19.06 2.00 4.55
CA ARG A 48 18.64 1.53 3.21
C ARG A 48 17.63 2.45 2.52
N LEU A 49 17.52 3.71 2.96
CA LEU A 49 16.58 4.67 2.37
C LEU A 49 16.85 4.94 0.88
N ASN A 50 18.09 4.76 0.41
CA ASN A 50 18.45 5.00 -1.00
C ASN A 50 17.93 3.93 -1.98
N TYR A 51 17.30 2.85 -1.49
CA TYR A 51 16.77 1.76 -2.32
C TYR A 51 15.61 1.05 -1.61
N LEU A 52 14.78 1.81 -0.90
CA LEU A 52 13.67 1.23 -0.14
C LEU A 52 12.61 0.70 -1.10
N VAL A 53 12.26 -0.58 -0.97
CA VAL A 53 11.13 -1.17 -1.70
C VAL A 53 9.89 -1.11 -0.82
N VAL A 54 8.82 -0.54 -1.36
CA VAL A 54 7.57 -0.27 -0.66
C VAL A 54 6.42 -0.94 -1.41
N GLY A 55 5.67 -1.83 -0.75
CA GLY A 55 4.42 -2.35 -1.29
C GLY A 55 3.33 -1.30 -1.23
N LEU A 56 2.58 -1.13 -2.32
CA LEU A 56 1.46 -0.19 -2.44
C LEU A 56 0.24 -0.91 -3.01
N ASP A 57 -0.91 -0.73 -2.38
CA ASP A 57 -2.21 -1.13 -2.91
C ASP A 57 -3.30 -0.13 -2.49
N VAL A 58 -4.36 0.00 -3.27
CA VAL A 58 -5.48 0.89 -2.94
C VAL A 58 -6.82 0.24 -3.22
N GLU A 59 -7.78 0.46 -2.33
CA GLU A 59 -9.15 0.05 -2.53
C GLU A 59 -10.05 1.27 -2.62
N TRP A 60 -10.97 1.29 -3.58
CA TRP A 60 -11.88 2.40 -3.86
C TRP A 60 -13.35 1.96 -3.83
N HIS A 61 -14.24 2.91 -3.53
CA HIS A 61 -15.67 2.65 -3.59
C HIS A 61 -16.13 2.37 -5.03
N PRO A 62 -17.13 1.48 -5.22
CA PRO A 62 -17.75 1.29 -6.52
C PRO A 62 -18.32 2.61 -7.02
N GLY A 63 -17.87 3.02 -8.20
CA GLY A 63 -18.48 4.13 -8.91
C GLY A 63 -19.89 3.77 -9.39
N ASN A 64 -20.69 4.78 -9.71
CA ASN A 64 -21.92 4.57 -10.48
C ASN A 64 -21.75 5.14 -11.89
N TYR A 65 -22.58 4.67 -12.82
CA TYR A 65 -22.50 5.03 -14.25
C TYR A 65 -22.52 6.54 -14.51
N TYR A 66 -23.15 7.32 -13.63
CA TYR A 66 -23.37 8.75 -13.79
C TYR A 66 -22.26 9.64 -13.19
N SER A 67 -21.57 9.17 -12.14
CA SER A 67 -20.57 9.96 -11.40
C SER A 67 -19.15 9.45 -11.54
N GLY A 68 -18.94 8.38 -12.33
CA GLY A 68 -17.61 7.82 -12.56
C GLY A 68 -17.11 6.97 -11.39
N PRO A 69 -15.83 6.60 -11.38
CA PRO A 69 -15.25 5.78 -10.32
C PRO A 69 -15.31 6.50 -8.97
N GLY A 70 -15.68 5.77 -7.91
CA GLY A 70 -15.70 6.31 -6.55
C GLY A 70 -14.30 6.66 -6.04
N PRO A 71 -14.20 7.48 -4.98
CA PRO A 71 -12.92 7.86 -4.38
C PRO A 71 -12.19 6.63 -3.83
N VAL A 72 -10.87 6.76 -3.72
CA VAL A 72 -10.05 5.81 -2.96
C VAL A 72 -10.53 5.80 -1.51
N ALA A 73 -10.78 4.61 -0.97
CA ALA A 73 -11.31 4.36 0.37
C ALA A 73 -10.21 3.93 1.35
N LEU A 74 -9.31 3.07 0.88
CA LEU A 74 -8.17 2.57 1.65
C LEU A 74 -6.88 2.75 0.84
N LEU A 75 -5.83 3.18 1.53
CA LEU A 75 -4.45 3.16 1.05
C LEU A 75 -3.65 2.19 1.92
N GLN A 76 -2.98 1.24 1.29
CA GLN A 76 -2.16 0.23 1.96
C GLN A 76 -0.69 0.43 1.57
N ILE A 77 0.17 0.57 2.59
CA ILE A 77 1.61 0.76 2.40
C ILE A 77 2.33 -0.27 3.25
N CYS A 78 3.25 -1.05 2.67
CA CYS A 78 4.01 -2.05 3.39
C CYS A 78 5.52 -1.91 3.16
N VAL A 79 6.30 -1.92 4.25
CA VAL A 79 7.76 -1.92 4.21
C VAL A 79 8.28 -3.04 5.10
N GLY A 80 8.80 -4.10 4.47
CA GLY A 80 9.20 -5.32 5.17
C GLY A 80 8.02 -5.99 5.86
N ARG A 81 8.07 -6.13 7.19
CA ARG A 81 7.01 -6.74 8.02
C ARG A 81 6.14 -5.70 8.75
N ARG A 82 6.09 -4.47 8.23
CA ARG A 82 5.26 -3.38 8.75
C ARG A 82 4.34 -2.89 7.66
N CYS A 83 3.05 -2.85 7.94
CA CYS A 83 2.03 -2.37 7.02
C CYS A 83 1.19 -1.28 7.68
N LEU A 84 0.84 -0.28 6.90
CA LEU A 84 -0.15 0.74 7.21
C LEU A 84 -1.37 0.47 6.35
N VAL A 85 -2.55 0.46 6.95
CA VAL A 85 -3.85 0.46 6.30
C VAL A 85 -4.54 1.76 6.67
N PHE A 86 -4.36 2.77 5.82
CA PHE A 86 -4.90 4.10 6.03
C PHE A 86 -6.29 4.21 5.41
N GLN A 87 -7.30 4.42 6.25
CA GLN A 87 -8.70 4.61 5.88
C GLN A 87 -8.92 6.04 5.34
N ILE A 88 -8.22 6.37 4.25
CA ILE A 88 -8.04 7.72 3.72
C ILE A 88 -9.36 8.46 3.40
N LEU A 89 -10.44 7.74 3.10
CA LEU A 89 -11.76 8.34 2.89
C LEU A 89 -12.40 8.89 4.18
N HIS A 90 -12.02 8.32 5.33
CA HIS A 90 -12.48 8.74 6.64
C HIS A 90 -11.41 9.53 7.40
N ALA A 91 -10.33 9.91 6.71
CA ALA A 91 -9.23 10.63 7.32
C ALA A 91 -9.66 11.98 7.89
N ASP A 92 -9.16 12.31 9.08
CA ASP A 92 -9.29 13.65 9.65
C ASP A 92 -8.44 14.67 8.87
N TYR A 93 -7.23 14.26 8.46
CA TYR A 93 -6.39 14.94 7.49
C TYR A 93 -5.43 13.97 6.79
N ILE A 94 -4.81 14.41 5.70
CA ILE A 94 -3.74 13.66 5.01
C ILE A 94 -2.41 14.35 5.32
N PRO A 95 -1.47 13.69 6.00
CA PRO A 95 -0.19 14.31 6.38
C PRO A 95 0.67 14.73 5.19
N ASP A 96 1.35 15.87 5.30
CA ASP A 96 2.36 16.32 4.32
C ASP A 96 3.49 15.28 4.18
N GLY A 97 3.86 14.63 5.28
CA GLY A 97 4.85 13.54 5.27
C GLY A 97 4.46 12.38 4.37
N LEU A 98 3.16 12.12 4.15
CA LEU A 98 2.71 11.10 3.21
C LEU A 98 2.91 11.53 1.75
N PHE A 99 2.71 12.81 1.44
CA PHE A 99 3.00 13.36 0.11
C PHE A 99 4.49 13.21 -0.20
N ASP A 100 5.35 13.66 0.72
CA ASP A 100 6.80 13.58 0.57
C ASP A 100 7.27 12.13 0.45
N PHE A 101 6.71 11.22 1.25
CA PHE A 101 7.07 9.81 1.23
C PHE A 101 6.74 9.15 -0.11
N LEU A 102 5.53 9.38 -0.66
CA LEU A 102 5.12 8.81 -1.94
C LEU A 102 5.86 9.42 -3.14
N ALA A 103 6.24 10.69 -3.05
CA ALA A 103 6.98 11.40 -4.08
C ALA A 103 8.51 11.23 -3.99
N ASP A 104 9.03 10.47 -3.02
CA ASP A 104 10.48 10.29 -2.85
C ASP A 104 11.06 9.35 -3.91
N GLY A 105 11.75 9.92 -4.90
CA GLY A 105 12.42 9.18 -5.98
C GLY A 105 13.55 8.23 -5.53
N ARG A 106 13.90 8.17 -4.23
CA ARG A 106 14.81 7.14 -3.68
C ARG A 106 14.09 5.81 -3.44
N PHE A 107 12.76 5.81 -3.37
CA PHE A 107 11.95 4.63 -3.09
C PHE A 107 11.44 3.99 -4.38
N THR A 108 11.17 2.69 -4.31
CA THR A 108 10.54 1.93 -5.40
C THR A 108 9.24 1.35 -4.89
N PHE A 109 8.13 1.84 -5.44
CA PHE A 109 6.80 1.39 -5.07
C PHE A 109 6.40 0.22 -5.96
N VAL A 110 6.00 -0.90 -5.36
CA VAL A 110 5.64 -2.13 -6.07
C VAL A 110 4.22 -2.56 -5.76
N GLY A 111 3.53 -3.04 -6.78
CA GLY A 111 2.16 -3.53 -6.67
C GLY A 111 1.74 -4.26 -7.94
N VAL A 112 0.59 -4.95 -7.89
CA VAL A 112 0.01 -5.61 -9.07
C VAL A 112 -1.07 -4.69 -9.63
N GLY A 113 -0.87 -4.18 -10.85
CA GLY A 113 -1.79 -3.17 -11.36
C GLY A 113 -1.54 -1.75 -10.85
N ILE A 114 -0.41 -1.53 -10.17
CA ILE A 114 -0.08 -0.27 -9.46
C ILE A 114 -0.28 1.01 -10.28
N HIS A 115 -0.13 0.98 -11.60
CA HIS A 115 -0.38 2.15 -12.45
C HIS A 115 -1.83 2.67 -12.31
N ASP A 116 -2.81 1.78 -12.21
CA ASP A 116 -4.21 2.15 -12.01
C ASP A 116 -4.45 2.73 -10.60
N ASP A 117 -3.62 2.36 -9.64
CA ASP A 117 -3.69 2.83 -8.25
C ASP A 117 -3.09 4.23 -8.13
N VAL A 118 -1.92 4.45 -8.74
CA VAL A 118 -1.27 5.77 -8.83
C VAL A 118 -2.20 6.79 -9.50
N VAL A 119 -2.85 6.41 -10.60
CA VAL A 119 -3.80 7.30 -11.29
C VAL A 119 -4.99 7.63 -10.38
N LYS A 120 -5.49 6.69 -9.58
CA LYS A 120 -6.61 6.93 -8.66
C LYS A 120 -6.21 7.78 -7.46
N LEU A 121 -5.04 7.55 -6.89
CA LEU A 121 -4.48 8.35 -5.80
C LEU A 121 -4.31 9.81 -6.23
N ARG A 122 -3.70 10.03 -7.40
CA ARG A 122 -3.53 11.37 -7.96
C ARG A 122 -4.88 12.08 -8.19
N ARG A 123 -5.87 11.37 -8.74
CA ARG A 123 -7.19 11.96 -9.02
C ARG A 123 -8.01 12.25 -7.77
N SER A 124 -7.89 11.43 -6.73
CA SER A 124 -8.73 11.53 -5.53
C SER A 124 -8.13 12.50 -4.51
N TYR A 125 -6.80 12.50 -4.37
CA TYR A 125 -6.11 13.15 -3.26
C TYR A 125 -4.87 13.95 -3.68
N ASN A 126 -4.57 14.05 -4.98
CA ASN A 126 -3.36 14.68 -5.50
C ASN A 126 -2.05 14.08 -4.94
N LEU A 127 -2.10 12.81 -4.52
CA LEU A 127 -0.93 12.06 -4.09
C LEU A 127 -0.19 11.53 -5.33
N GLU A 128 1.01 12.03 -5.56
CA GLU A 128 1.90 11.55 -6.62
C GLU A 128 2.78 10.44 -6.06
N VAL A 129 2.92 9.35 -6.82
CA VAL A 129 3.78 8.20 -6.46
C VAL A 129 4.91 8.13 -7.47
N GLU A 130 6.12 8.45 -7.03
CA GLU A 130 7.32 8.28 -7.84
C GLU A 130 7.80 6.82 -7.83
N GLY A 131 8.55 6.38 -8.85
CA GLY A 131 9.20 5.06 -8.83
C GLY A 131 8.25 3.85 -8.80
N ALA A 132 7.03 3.96 -9.30
CA ALA A 132 6.07 2.85 -9.35
C ALA A 132 6.46 1.76 -10.36
N VAL A 133 6.43 0.50 -9.92
CA VAL A 133 6.82 -0.69 -10.71
C VAL A 133 5.76 -1.78 -10.59
N ASP A 134 5.20 -2.18 -11.73
CA ASP A 134 4.18 -3.22 -11.79
C ASP A 134 4.81 -4.63 -11.76
N LEU A 135 4.50 -5.38 -10.71
CA LEU A 135 5.03 -6.73 -10.50
C LEU A 135 4.61 -7.70 -11.60
N ARG A 136 3.50 -7.45 -12.31
CA ARG A 136 3.07 -8.29 -13.45
C ARG A 136 4.11 -8.30 -14.57
N TYR A 137 4.76 -7.16 -14.79
CA TYR A 137 5.81 -7.02 -15.81
C TYR A 137 7.09 -7.74 -15.40
N LEU A 138 7.49 -7.62 -14.13
CA LEU A 138 8.65 -8.33 -13.59
C LEU A 138 8.44 -9.84 -13.62
N ALA A 139 7.27 -10.33 -13.17
CA ALA A 139 6.94 -11.75 -13.19
C ALA A 139 6.99 -12.34 -14.61
N ALA A 140 6.51 -11.61 -15.62
CA ALA A 140 6.55 -12.05 -17.02
C ALA A 140 7.99 -12.21 -17.53
N GLN A 141 8.92 -11.35 -17.10
CA GLN A 141 10.34 -11.43 -17.47
C GLN A 141 11.08 -12.54 -16.74
N THR A 142 10.83 -12.72 -15.43
CA THR A 142 11.57 -13.67 -14.60
C THR A 142 11.11 -15.12 -14.80
N ILE A 143 9.80 -15.33 -14.98
CA ILE A 143 9.22 -16.70 -15.02
C ILE A 143 9.14 -17.24 -16.47
N GLY A 144 9.49 -16.42 -17.48
CA GLY A 144 9.49 -16.85 -18.88
C GLY A 144 8.11 -17.22 -19.43
N LYS A 145 7.02 -16.86 -18.74
CA LYS A 145 5.65 -17.05 -19.21
C LYS A 145 5.08 -15.72 -19.70
N PRO A 146 4.81 -15.56 -21.00
CA PRO A 146 4.17 -14.35 -21.50
C PRO A 146 2.78 -14.25 -20.91
N ARG A 147 2.55 -13.16 -20.16
CA ARG A 147 1.26 -12.72 -19.60
C ARG A 147 0.41 -13.86 -19.03
N CYS A 148 0.54 -14.11 -17.72
CA CYS A 148 -0.45 -14.89 -16.98
C CYS A 148 -1.80 -14.15 -16.98
N GLY A 149 -2.62 -14.39 -18.00
CA GLY A 149 -4.03 -14.01 -18.06
C GLY A 149 -4.94 -14.98 -17.29
N ALA A 150 -4.42 -15.66 -16.27
CA ALA A 150 -5.16 -16.67 -15.51
C ALA A 150 -5.81 -16.07 -14.25
N PRO A 151 -7.05 -16.46 -13.91
CA PRO A 151 -7.77 -15.98 -12.72
C PRO A 151 -7.10 -16.26 -11.37
N GLY A 152 -6.03 -17.07 -11.33
CA GLY A 152 -5.41 -17.56 -10.10
C GLY A 152 -4.58 -16.55 -9.31
N CYS A 153 -4.23 -15.39 -9.89
CA CYS A 153 -3.57 -14.32 -9.14
C CYS A 153 -4.55 -13.40 -8.39
N ARG A 154 -5.87 -13.56 -8.58
CA ARG A 154 -6.92 -12.77 -7.89
C ARG A 154 -7.05 -13.05 -6.40
N VAL A 155 -6.41 -14.11 -5.89
CA VAL A 155 -6.49 -14.48 -4.46
C VAL A 155 -5.43 -13.75 -3.62
N TRP A 156 -4.46 -13.07 -4.26
CA TRP A 156 -3.34 -12.41 -3.58
C TRP A 156 -3.24 -10.91 -3.81
N PHE A 157 -4.02 -10.37 -4.73
CA PHE A 157 -3.95 -8.97 -5.14
C PHE A 157 -5.38 -8.50 -5.39
N GLY A 158 -5.77 -7.42 -4.70
CA GLY A 158 -7.08 -6.83 -4.83
C GLY A 158 -7.45 -6.58 -6.30
N ARG A 159 -8.63 -7.08 -6.67
CA ARG A 159 -9.40 -6.93 -7.93
C ARG A 159 -9.08 -7.88 -9.10
#